data_AF-A0A0N4W468-F1
#
_entry.id   AF-A0A0N4W468-F1
#
_cell.length_a   1.000
_cell.length_b   1.000
_cell.length_c   1.000
_cell.angle_alpha   90.00
_cell.angle_beta   90.00
_cell.angle_gamma   90.00
#
_symmetry.space_group_name_H-M   'P 1'
#
loop_
_entity.id
_entity.type
_entity.pdbx_description
1 polymer ?
#
loop_
_entity_poly.entity_id
_entity_poly.type
_entity_poly.pdbx_seq_one_letter_code
_entity_poly.pdbx_strand_id
1 'polypeptide(L)' 'MSGIVTRLVAGGASVTRGLLGIRNPQMLQSTAGFKVKSRLKLRCKHCYFIRVNGRLHVECTEHPRHKAREIFNVKLLW' A
#
# COMPACT_ATOMS: atom_id res chain seq x y z
N MET A 1 47.37 37.15 15.17
CA MET A 1 46.48 36.49 16.16
C MET A 1 45.24 35.97 15.43
N SER A 2 45.38 34.87 14.71
CA SER A 2 44.37 34.41 13.75
C SER A 2 44.09 32.93 14.01
N GLY A 3 43.34 32.64 15.08
CA GLY A 3 43.14 31.25 15.54
C GLY A 3 41.70 30.90 15.95
N ILE A 4 40.73 31.82 15.77
CA ILE A 4 39.36 31.64 16.30
C ILE A 4 38.37 31.23 15.19
N VAL A 5 38.67 31.49 13.91
CA VAL A 5 37.69 31.30 12.81
C VAL A 5 37.52 29.84 12.39
N THR A 6 38.48 28.96 12.66
CA THR A 6 38.48 27.58 12.12
C THR A 6 37.66 26.57 12.94
N ARG A 7 37.24 26.89 14.18
CA ARG A 7 36.57 25.90 15.06
C ARG A 7 35.04 25.85 14.97
N LEU A 8 34.38 26.83 14.37
CA LEU A 8 32.91 26.83 14.25
C LEU A 8 32.38 26.08 13.02
N VAL A 9 33.24 25.72 12.06
CA VAL A 9 32.79 25.07 10.81
C VAL A 9 32.63 23.55 10.94
N ALA A 10 33.26 22.91 11.93
CA ALA A 10 33.21 21.44 12.08
C ALA A 10 31.99 20.91 12.85
N GLY A 11 31.30 21.75 13.65
CA GLY A 11 30.15 21.33 14.47
C GLY A 11 28.77 21.49 13.79
N GLY A 12 28.68 22.29 12.72
CA GLY A 12 27.41 22.63 12.08
C GLY A 12 26.91 21.61 11.04
N ALA A 13 27.74 20.65 10.62
CA ALA A 13 27.41 19.71 9.55
C ALA A 13 26.46 18.58 9.99
N SER A 14 26.24 18.39 11.29
CA SER A 14 25.42 17.29 11.82
C SER A 14 23.94 17.65 12.00
N VAL A 15 23.58 18.94 12.06
CA VAL A 15 22.20 19.35 12.40
C VAL A 15 21.31 19.49 11.15
N THR A 16 21.88 19.64 9.95
CA THR A 16 21.10 19.89 8.72
C THR A 16 20.72 18.62 7.94
N ARG A 17 21.17 17.43 8.35
CA ARG A 17 20.77 16.15 7.72
C ARG A 17 19.34 15.69 8.03
N GLY A 18 18.53 16.52 8.69
CA GLY A 18 17.16 16.19 9.09
C GLY A 18 16.03 16.75 8.22
N LEU A 19 16.29 17.74 7.36
CA LEU A 19 15.21 18.52 6.73
C LEU A 19 14.84 18.11 5.30
N LEU A 20 15.73 17.41 4.60
CA LEU A 20 15.45 16.78 3.30
C LEU A 20 15.64 15.27 3.34
N GLY A 21 15.89 14.72 4.54
CA GLY A 21 15.87 13.29 4.77
C GLY A 21 14.43 12.81 4.68
N ILE A 22 13.99 12.50 3.45
CA ILE A 22 12.86 11.60 3.21
C ILE A 22 13.15 10.37 4.07
N ARG A 23 12.48 10.31 5.22
CA ARG A 23 12.38 9.11 6.02
C ARG A 23 11.75 8.13 5.06
N ASN A 24 12.56 7.19 4.57
CA ASN A 24 12.16 6.13 3.65
C ASN A 24 10.77 5.67 4.11
N PRO A 25 9.67 6.05 3.41
CA PRO A 25 8.35 5.69 3.87
C PRO A 25 8.39 4.17 3.81
N GLN A 26 8.36 3.53 4.99
CA GLN A 26 8.38 2.09 5.14
C GLN A 26 7.55 1.55 4.01
N MET A 27 8.19 0.88 3.04
CA MET A 27 7.55 0.49 1.79
C MET A 27 6.23 -0.15 2.20
N LEU A 28 5.13 0.58 1.97
CA LEU A 28 3.80 0.13 2.31
C LEU A 28 3.61 -1.05 1.38
N GLN A 29 3.90 -2.23 1.93
CA GLN A 29 3.90 -3.48 1.21
C GLN A 29 2.47 -3.61 0.73
N SER A 30 2.26 -3.34 -0.56
CA SER A 30 0.95 -3.33 -1.16
C SER A 30 0.46 -4.76 -1.11
N THR A 31 -0.22 -5.09 -0.03
CA THR A 31 -0.97 -6.33 0.07
C THR A 31 -1.93 -6.28 -1.09
N ALA A 32 -1.73 -7.17 -2.07
CA ALA A 32 -2.55 -7.22 -3.25
C ALA A 32 -3.98 -7.54 -2.81
N GLY A 33 -4.78 -6.49 -2.62
CA GLY A 33 -6.17 -6.60 -2.23
C GLY A 33 -7.02 -7.18 -3.36
N PHE A 34 -8.33 -7.21 -3.15
CA PHE A 34 -9.27 -7.67 -4.18
C PHE A 34 -9.30 -6.69 -5.34
N LYS A 35 -9.19 -7.20 -6.57
CA LYS A 35 -9.49 -6.39 -7.76
C LYS A 35 -11.00 -6.24 -7.91
N VAL A 36 -11.50 -5.01 -7.80
CA VAL A 36 -12.93 -4.75 -8.00
C VAL A 36 -13.29 -4.89 -9.48
N LYS A 37 -14.36 -5.64 -9.78
CA LYS A 37 -14.88 -5.88 -11.14
C LYS A 37 -16.40 -5.95 -11.12
N SER A 38 -17.03 -5.50 -12.21
CA SER A 38 -18.48 -5.63 -12.42
C SER A 38 -18.89 -7.09 -12.62
N ARG A 39 -18.12 -7.85 -13.43
CA ARG A 39 -18.35 -9.27 -13.68
C ARG A 39 -17.20 -10.11 -13.14
N LEU A 40 -17.53 -11.01 -12.23
CA LEU A 40 -16.58 -11.96 -11.66
C LEU A 40 -16.54 -13.24 -12.49
N LYS A 41 -15.35 -13.83 -12.61
CA LYS A 41 -15.12 -15.10 -13.28
C LYS A 41 -14.05 -15.90 -12.55
N LEU A 42 -14.24 -17.20 -12.47
CA LEU A 42 -13.22 -18.12 -11.99
C LEU A 42 -12.15 -18.28 -13.07
N ARG A 43 -10.88 -18.25 -12.67
CA ARG A 43 -9.73 -18.37 -13.60
C ARG A 43 -9.00 -19.71 -13.47
N CYS A 44 -9.23 -20.40 -12.36
CA CYS A 44 -8.49 -21.56 -11.92
C CYS A 44 -9.43 -22.54 -11.20
N LYS A 45 -8.99 -23.78 -11.00
CA LYS A 45 -9.77 -24.81 -10.31
C LYS A 45 -9.97 -24.51 -8.80
N HIS A 46 -9.03 -23.79 -8.21
CA HIS A 46 -9.02 -23.42 -6.78
C HIS A 46 -9.72 -22.08 -6.51
N CYS A 47 -10.29 -21.47 -7.55
CA CYS A 47 -11.00 -20.22 -7.46
C CYS A 47 -12.45 -20.54 -7.11
N TYR A 48 -13.03 -19.90 -6.09
CA TYR A 48 -14.41 -20.12 -5.67
C TYR A 48 -15.11 -18.82 -5.31
N PHE A 49 -16.45 -18.85 -5.35
CA PHE A 49 -17.29 -17.71 -5.01
C PHE A 49 -17.65 -17.74 -3.53
N ILE A 50 -17.58 -16.57 -2.88
CA ILE A 50 -18.11 -16.35 -1.53
C ILE A 50 -18.96 -15.08 -1.53
N ARG A 51 -19.97 -15.02 -0.66
CA ARG A 51 -20.67 -13.77 -0.38
C ARG A 51 -20.21 -13.20 0.96
N VAL A 52 -19.73 -11.97 0.92
CA VAL A 52 -19.27 -11.22 2.10
C VAL A 52 -19.95 -9.87 2.07
N ASN A 53 -20.64 -9.50 3.17
CA ASN A 53 -21.33 -8.21 3.31
C ASN A 53 -22.26 -7.89 2.11
N GLY A 54 -22.98 -8.91 1.63
CA GLY A 54 -23.91 -8.79 0.50
C GLY A 54 -23.26 -8.67 -0.88
N ARG A 55 -21.92 -8.72 -0.99
CA ARG A 55 -21.18 -8.64 -2.26
C ARG A 55 -20.63 -10.00 -2.64
N LEU A 56 -20.60 -10.31 -3.93
CA LEU A 56 -19.91 -11.49 -4.44
C LEU A 56 -18.40 -11.24 -4.49
N HIS A 57 -17.61 -12.20 -4.01
CA HIS A 57 -16.16 -12.19 -4.07
C HIS A 57 -15.68 -13.48 -4.70
N VAL A 58 -14.55 -13.42 -5.39
CA VAL A 58 -13.76 -14.58 -5.83
C VAL A 58 -12.54 -14.66 -4.92
N GLU A 59 -12.43 -15.76 -4.20
CA GLU A 59 -11.22 -16.13 -3.46
C GLU A 59 -10.45 -17.20 -4.22
N CYS A 60 -9.15 -17.25 -3.97
CA CYS A 60 -8.29 -18.32 -4.45
C CYS A 60 -7.21 -18.57 -3.42
N THR A 61 -7.00 -19.84 -3.08
CA THR A 61 -5.98 -20.28 -2.10
C THR A 61 -4.58 -20.27 -2.72
N GLU A 62 -4.46 -20.68 -3.98
CA GLU A 62 -3.16 -20.79 -4.65
C GLU A 62 -2.65 -19.47 -5.23
N HIS A 63 -3.54 -18.68 -5.83
CA HIS A 63 -3.18 -17.53 -6.66
C HIS A 63 -3.85 -16.25 -6.14
N PRO A 64 -3.18 -15.42 -5.31
CA PRO A 64 -3.77 -14.20 -4.77
C PRO A 64 -4.16 -13.19 -5.87
N ARG A 65 -3.52 -13.27 -7.05
CA ARG A 65 -3.85 -12.44 -8.22
C ARG A 65 -5.26 -12.70 -8.80
N HIS A 66 -5.92 -13.79 -8.42
CA HIS A 66 -7.28 -14.09 -8.86
C HIS A 66 -8.35 -13.47 -7.97
N LYS A 67 -7.97 -12.95 -6.80
CA LYS A 67 -8.89 -12.34 -5.84
C LYS A 67 -9.59 -11.14 -6.46
N ALA A 68 -10.91 -11.20 -6.52
CA ALA A 68 -11.72 -10.16 -7.12
C ALA A 68 -13.01 -9.95 -6.31
N ARG A 69 -13.57 -8.74 -6.38
CA ARG A 69 -14.77 -8.35 -5.63
C ARG A 69 -15.76 -7.63 -6.53
N GLU A 70 -17.03 -7.84 -6.32
CA GLU A 70 -18.11 -7.10 -6.97
C GLU A 70 -18.07 -5.61 -6.60
N ILE A 71 -18.47 -4.76 -7.53
CA ILE A 71 -18.62 -3.32 -7.27
C ILE A 71 -19.67 -3.14 -6.17
N PHE A 72 -19.40 -2.27 -5.21
CA PHE A 72 -20.42 -1.95 -4.23
C PHE A 72 -21.52 -1.10 -4.86
N ASN A 73 -22.75 -1.58 -4.80
CA ASN A 73 -23.87 -0.74 -5.16
C ASN A 73 -24.19 0.20 -3.98
N VAL A 74 -23.65 1.42 -4.05
CA VAL A 74 -23.93 2.48 -3.06
C VAL A 74 -25.41 2.85 -3.07
N LYS A 75 -26.13 2.61 -4.18
CA LYS A 75 -27.56 2.92 -4.28
C LYS A 75 -28.48 2.03 -3.45
N LEU A 76 -27.95 0.95 -2.85
CA LEU A 76 -28.69 0.10 -1.92
C LEU A 76 -28.58 0.59 -0.46
N LEU A 77 -27.88 1.70 -0.20
CA LEU A 77 -27.66 2.24 1.14
C LEU A 77 -28.63 3.37 1.54
N TRP A 78 -29.49 3.82 0.63
CA TRP A 78 -30.47 4.90 0.82
C TRP A 78 -31.80 4.51 0.18
#